data_AF-A0ABD1IK41-F1
#
_entry.id   AF-A0ABD1IK41-F1
#
_cell.length_a   1.000
_cell.length_b   1.000
_cell.length_c   1.000
_cell.angle_alpha   90.00
_cell.angle_beta   90.00
_cell.angle_gamma   90.00
#
_symmetry.space_group_name_H-M   'P 1'
#
loop_
_entity.id
_entity.type
_entity.pdbx_description
1 polymer ?
#
loop_
_entity_poly.entity_id
_entity_poly.type
_entity_poly.pdbx_seq_one_letter_code
_entity_poly.pdbx_strand_id
1 'polypeptide(L)' 'MQLELVDDKDRERILGPHKRVMRWIDDTKNATRPHFDEVHSVLYKVKEKLQSQRAVGETRKNVLPPKM' A
#
# COMPACT_ATOMS: atom_id res chain seq x y z
N MET A 1 6.12 7.80 -3.69
CA MET A 1 6.61 6.59 -4.39
C MET A 1 5.41 5.68 -4.60
N GLN A 2 5.15 5.25 -5.83
CA GLN A 2 3.98 4.41 -6.14
C GLN A 2 4.00 3.07 -5.38
N LEU A 3 5.19 2.57 -5.03
CA LEU A 3 5.35 1.33 -4.27
C LEU A 3 4.79 1.41 -2.84
N GLU A 4 4.66 2.62 -2.29
CA GLU A 4 3.99 2.87 -1.00
C GLU A 4 2.46 2.74 -1.08
N LEU A 5 1.89 2.64 -2.29
CA LEU A 5 0.46 2.42 -2.52
C LEU A 5 0.08 0.95 -2.56
N VAL A 6 1.08 0.08 -2.66
CA VAL A 6 0.90 -1.37 -2.65
C VAL A 6 0.64 -1.82 -1.21
N ASP A 7 -0.09 -2.91 -1.05
CA ASP A 7 -0.36 -3.50 0.27
C ASP A 7 0.95 -3.98 0.91
N ASP A 8 1.02 -3.91 2.24
CA ASP A 8 2.27 -4.16 2.97
C ASP A 8 2.82 -5.57 2.72
N LYS A 9 1.94 -6.56 2.54
CA LYS A 9 2.31 -7.94 2.17
C LYS A 9 2.98 -8.03 0.80
N ASP A 10 2.45 -7.32 -0.18
CA ASP A 10 3.02 -7.29 -1.54
C ASP A 10 4.30 -6.46 -1.58
N ARG A 11 4.34 -5.37 -0.80
CA ARG A 11 5.55 -4.56 -0.61
C ARG A 11 6.66 -5.40 0.01
N GLU A 12 6.37 -6.16 1.06
CA GLU A 12 7.33 -7.07 1.70
C GLU A 12 7.76 -8.19 0.76
N ARG A 13 6.83 -8.78 0.00
CA ARG A 13 7.15 -9.81 -1.01
C ARG A 13 8.10 -9.28 -2.10
N ILE A 14 7.93 -8.04 -2.55
CA ILE A 14 8.72 -7.43 -3.62
C ILE A 14 10.06 -6.89 -3.08
N LEU A 15 10.06 -6.22 -1.93
CA LEU A 15 11.22 -5.51 -1.39
C LEU A 15 12.02 -6.30 -0.35
N GLY A 16 11.45 -7.35 0.25
CA GLY A 16 12.08 -8.14 1.31
C GLY A 16 13.48 -8.63 0.95
N PRO A 17 13.72 -9.16 -0.27
CA PRO A 17 15.06 -9.56 -0.71
C PRO A 17 16.02 -8.39 -0.93
N HIS A 18 15.51 -7.17 -1.12
CA HIS A 18 16.26 -6.01 -1.60
C HIS A 18 16.41 -4.91 -0.54
N LYS A 19 17.12 -5.21 0.56
CA LYS A 19 17.34 -4.29 1.70
C LYS A 19 17.94 -2.93 1.31
N ARG A 20 18.82 -2.88 0.31
CA ARG A 20 19.40 -1.62 -0.20
C ARG A 20 18.36 -0.73 -0.87
N VAL A 21 17.41 -1.33 -1.58
CA VAL A 21 16.31 -0.60 -2.23
C VAL A 21 15.37 -0.03 -1.18
N MET A 22 15.07 -0.76 -0.10
CA MET A 22 14.29 -0.22 1.02
C MET A 22 14.94 1.03 1.60
N ARG A 23 16.24 0.97 1.90
CA ARG A 23 16.98 2.12 2.44
C ARG A 23 16.99 3.31 1.47
N TRP A 24 17.22 3.05 0.19
CA TRP A 24 17.17 4.09 -0.84
C TRP A 24 15.79 4.76 -0.94
N ILE A 25 14.70 3.99 -0.82
CA ILE A 25 13.34 4.53 -0.81
C ILE A 25 13.15 5.47 0.39
N ASP A 26 13.57 5.06 1.58
CA ASP A 26 13.43 5.88 2.79
C ASP A 26 14.27 7.16 2.72
N ASP A 27 15.53 7.05 2.27
CA ASP A 27 16.43 8.20 2.10
C ASP A 27 15.87 9.18 1.04
N THR A 28 15.36 8.66 -0.07
CA THR A 28 14.74 9.46 -1.13
C THR A 28 13.47 10.14 -0.65
N LYS A 29 12.63 9.43 0.11
CA LYS A 29 11.44 10.01 0.72
C LYS A 29 11.83 11.16 1.64
N ASN A 30 12.81 10.96 2.52
CA ASN A 30 13.27 12.00 3.43
C ASN A 30 13.85 13.21 2.70
N ALA A 31 14.64 13.00 1.64
CA ALA A 31 15.23 14.06 0.84
C ALA A 31 14.20 14.86 0.01
N THR A 32 13.04 14.26 -0.30
CA THR A 32 11.99 14.89 -1.10
C THR A 32 10.86 15.49 -0.27
N ARG A 33 10.96 15.46 1.06
CA ARG A 33 10.05 16.18 1.96
C ARG A 33 10.31 17.69 1.90
N PRO A 34 9.27 18.53 1.95
CA PRO A 34 7.86 18.20 2.21
C PRO A 34 7.02 17.84 0.97
N HIS A 35 7.49 18.14 -0.24
CA HIS A 35 6.71 18.00 -1.48
C HIS A 35 6.20 16.59 -1.75
N PHE A 36 6.94 15.57 -1.31
CA PHE A 36 6.49 14.20 -1.37
C PHE A 36 5.15 13.99 -0.65
N ASP A 37 5.01 14.51 0.56
CA ASP A 37 3.83 14.31 1.40
C ASP A 37 2.62 15.06 0.82
N GLU A 38 2.84 16.25 0.26
CA GLU A 38 1.80 17.06 -0.39
C GLU A 38 1.21 16.35 -1.62
N VAL A 39 2.07 15.90 -2.56
CA VAL A 39 1.65 15.25 -3.81
C VAL A 39 0.98 13.90 -3.55
N HIS A 40 1.47 13.15 -2.56
CA HIS A 40 0.97 11.81 -2.29
C HIS A 40 -0.21 11.79 -1.31
N SER A 41 -0.58 12.92 -0.71
CA SER A 41 -1.71 13.01 0.25
C SER A 41 -3.03 12.47 -0.31
N VAL A 42 -3.34 12.79 -1.57
CA VAL A 42 -4.56 12.31 -2.25
C VAL A 42 -4.45 10.81 -2.54
N LEU A 43 -3.26 10.34 -2.95
CA LEU A 43 -3.02 8.93 -3.24
C LEU A 43 -3.13 8.06 -1.97
N TYR A 44 -2.69 8.55 -0.80
CA TYR A 44 -2.86 7.85 0.47
C TYR A 44 -4.33 7.72 0.87
N LYS A 45 -5.13 8.77 0.72
CA LYS A 45 -6.59 8.70 0.97
C LYS A 45 -7.29 7.71 0.05
N VAL A 46 -6.86 7.60 -1.20
CA VAL A 46 -7.39 6.62 -2.16
C VAL A 46 -6.96 5.20 -1.77
N LYS A 47 -5.71 5.00 -1.35
CA LYS A 47 -5.20 3.72 -0.85
C LYS A 47 -6.06 3.19 0.30
N GLU A 48 -6.31 4.02 1.32
CA GLU A 48 -7.13 3.64 2.48
C GLU A 48 -8.55 3.22 2.09
N LYS A 49 -9.17 3.94 1.14
CA LYS A 49 -10.48 3.58 0.60
C LYS A 49 -10.47 2.25 -0.13
N LEU A 50 -9.45 1.98 -0.96
CA LEU A 50 -9.30 0.72 -1.67
C LEU A 50 -9.10 -0.46 -0.71
N GLN A 51 -8.26 -0.28 0.32
CA GLN A 51 -8.04 -1.30 1.35
C GLN A 51 -9.31 -1.59 2.15
N SER A 52 -10.04 -0.54 2.53
CA SER A 52 -11.34 -0.68 3.22
C SER A 52 -12.36 -1.44 2.36
N GLN A 53 -12.42 -1.17 1.06
CA GLN A 53 -13.31 -1.89 0.14
C GLN A 53 -12.90 -3.36 -0.04
N ARG A 54 -11.59 -3.66 -0.09
CA ARG A 54 -11.08 -5.04 -0.12
C ARG A 54 -11.47 -5.81 1.13
N ALA A 55 -11.31 -5.23 2.33
CA ALA A 55 -11.69 -5.86 3.60
C ALA A 55 -13.22 -6.13 3.68
N VAL A 56 -14.04 -5.21 3.18
CA VAL A 56 -15.50 -5.41 3.07
C VAL A 56 -15.84 -6.51 2.06
N GLY A 57 -15.13 -6.57 0.93
CA GLY A 57 -15.27 -7.62 -0.07
C GLY A 57 -14.90 -9.01 0.46
N GLU A 58 -13.82 -9.13 1.22
CA GLU A 58 -13.41 -10.36 1.89
C GLU A 58 -14.43 -10.81 2.94
N THR A 59 -14.97 -9.87 3.71
CA THR A 59 -16.05 -10.15 4.68
C THR A 59 -17.31 -10.66 3.97
N ARG A 60 -17.72 -10.05 2.85
CA ARG A 60 -18.88 -10.50 2.07
C ARG A 60 -18.70 -11.90 1.47
N LYS A 61 -17.50 -12.24 1.01
CA LYS A 61 -17.19 -13.59 0.51
C LYS A 61 -17.24 -14.66 1.60
N ASN A 62 -16.89 -14.29 2.84
CA ASN A 62 -16.94 -15.20 3.99
C ASN A 62 -18.36 -15.38 4.57
N VAL A 63 -19.31 -14.49 4.24
CA VAL A 63 -20.68 -14.51 4.76
C VAL A 63 -21.67 -15.21 3.79
N LEU A 64 -21.37 -15.29 2.49
CA LEU A 64 -22.22 -16.02 1.54
C LEU A 64 -21.87 -17.53 1.56
N PRO A 65 -22.80 -18.44 1.90
CA PRO A 65 -22.53 -19.87 1.79
C PRO A 65 -22.27 -20.27 0.33
N PRO A 66 -21.45 -21.30 0.08
CA PRO A 66 -21.23 -21.81 -1.27
C PRO A 66 -22.58 -22.26 -1.83
N LYS A 67 -22.98 -21.67 -2.97
CA LYS A 67 -24.15 -22.13 -3.70
C LYS A 67 -23.92 -23.59 -4.08
N MET A 68 -24.78 -24.47 -3.56
CA MET A 68 -24.92 -25.87 -3.99
C MET A 68 -25.43 -25.95 -5.42
#